data_AF-A0A923IIV2-F1
#
_entry.id   AF-A0A923IIV2-F1
#
_cell.length_a   1.000
_cell.length_b   1.000
_cell.length_c   1.000
_cell.angle_alpha   90.00
_cell.angle_beta   90.00
_cell.angle_gamma   90.00
#
_symmetry.space_group_name_H-M   'P 1'
#
loop_
_entity.id
_entity.type
_entity.pdbx_description
1 polymer ?
#
loop_
_entity_poly.entity_id
_entity_poly.type
_entity_poly.pdbx_seq_one_letter_code
_entity_poly.pdbx_strand_id
1 'polypeptide(L)'
;MFHVIGLDTAVSLASQAGQLELNVMMPIIAHDLFEMMHVIIGAVKAFTDRCVAGIKVNRPKAEGWLARNTIVVTALNPIIGYSVGAALVKEALSRDLTVQEVALEKSAQGQLKHKETGQLLTEAEIKSIFSDMRKFTDGGLVGGGGGG
;
A
#
# COMPACT_ATOMS: atom_id res chain seq x y z
N MET A 1 -5.93 0.17 23.59
CA MET A 1 -6.75 -0.91 23.01
C MET A 1 -6.82 -2.13 23.92
N PHE A 2 -5.71 -2.65 24.47
CA PHE A 2 -5.74 -3.85 25.33
C PHE A 2 -6.67 -3.75 26.54
N HIS A 3 -6.67 -2.61 27.24
CA HIS A 3 -7.59 -2.36 28.36
C HIS A 3 -9.06 -2.53 27.97
N VAL A 4 -9.45 -1.93 26.84
CA VAL A 4 -10.81 -1.99 26.29
C VAL A 4 -11.19 -3.42 25.91
N ILE A 5 -10.27 -4.20 25.32
CA ILE A 5 -10.52 -5.61 24.99
C ILE A 5 -10.72 -6.46 26.26
N GLY A 6 -9.95 -6.18 27.32
CA GLY A 6 -10.12 -6.83 28.61
C GLY A 6 -11.48 -6.54 29.24
N LEU A 7 -11.89 -5.27 29.25
CA LEU A 7 -13.19 -4.83 29.75
C LEU A 7 -14.35 -5.40 28.91
N ASP A 8 -14.22 -5.45 27.58
CA ASP A 8 -15.21 -6.06 26.70
C ASP A 8 -15.40 -7.57 26.97
N THR A 9 -14.31 -8.27 27.31
CA THR A 9 -14.37 -9.67 27.74
C THR A 9 -15.14 -9.81 29.06
N ALA A 10 -14.90 -8.92 30.03
CA ALA A 10 -15.62 -8.90 31.30
C ALA A 10 -17.12 -8.62 31.09
N VAL A 11 -17.47 -7.64 30.25
CA VAL A 11 -18.84 -7.35 29.84
C VAL A 11 -19.50 -8.56 29.19
N SER A 12 -18.79 -9.26 28.30
CA SER A 12 -19.30 -10.46 27.62
C SER A 12 -19.62 -11.59 28.61
N LEU A 13 -18.80 -11.79 29.63
CA LEU A 13 -19.06 -12.79 30.69
C LEU A 13 -20.21 -12.35 31.61
N ALA A 14 -20.25 -11.07 32.00
CA ALA A 14 -21.32 -10.51 32.83
C ALA A 14 -22.69 -10.55 32.13
N SER A 15 -22.71 -10.32 30.81
CA SER A 15 -23.93 -10.41 30.01
C SER A 15 -24.53 -11.82 29.97
N GLN A 16 -23.69 -12.87 30.05
CA GLN A 16 -24.14 -14.27 30.05
C GLN A 16 -24.68 -14.72 31.42
N ALA A 17 -24.33 -14.02 32.50
CA ALA A 17 -24.67 -14.39 33.88
C ALA A 17 -26.09 -13.96 34.32
N GLY A 18 -27.03 -13.75 33.38
CA GLY A 18 -28.42 -13.43 33.69
C GLY A 18 -29.16 -14.61 34.34
N GLN A 19 -30.02 -14.34 35.33
CA GLN A 19 -30.75 -15.38 36.05
C GLN A 19 -32.26 -15.09 36.01
N LEU A 20 -33.00 -15.96 35.29
CA LEU A 20 -34.45 -15.86 35.10
C LEU A 20 -34.86 -14.47 34.57
N GLU A 21 -35.58 -13.69 35.38
CA GLU A 21 -36.20 -12.42 35.00
C GLU A 21 -35.20 -11.24 34.96
N LEU A 22 -33.99 -11.38 35.52
CA LEU A 22 -33.07 -10.26 35.68
C LEU A 22 -31.58 -10.63 35.59
N ASN A 23 -30.79 -9.77 34.97
CA ASN A 23 -29.33 -9.82 35.07
C ASN A 23 -28.84 -8.89 36.18
N VAL A 24 -28.33 -9.44 37.28
CA VAL A 24 -27.83 -8.65 38.43
C VAL A 24 -26.43 -8.06 38.22
N MET A 25 -25.73 -8.45 37.14
CA MET A 25 -24.40 -7.95 36.77
C MET A 25 -24.45 -6.63 35.98
N MET A 26 -25.63 -6.05 35.76
CA MET A 26 -25.78 -4.74 35.10
C MET A 26 -24.86 -3.62 35.64
N PRO A 27 -24.58 -3.52 36.97
CA PRO A 27 -23.68 -2.49 37.48
C PRO A 27 -22.25 -2.58 36.93
N ILE A 28 -21.67 -3.79 36.83
CA ILE A 28 -20.31 -3.96 36.30
C ILE A 28 -20.28 -3.72 34.79
N ILE A 29 -21.32 -4.17 34.07
CA ILE A 29 -21.48 -3.90 32.63
C ILE A 29 -21.48 -2.39 32.37
N ALA A 30 -22.26 -1.62 33.13
CA ALA A 30 -22.34 -0.17 32.97
C ALA A 30 -21.00 0.51 33.29
N HIS A 31 -20.33 0.09 34.38
CA HIS A 31 -19.03 0.63 34.76
C HIS A 31 -17.99 0.44 33.66
N ASP A 32 -17.81 -0.80 33.20
CA ASP A 32 -16.81 -1.18 32.20
C ASP A 32 -17.08 -0.45 30.87
N LEU A 33 -18.35 -0.35 30.45
CA LEU A 33 -18.74 0.39 29.25
C LEU A 33 -18.38 1.87 29.34
N PHE A 34 -18.69 2.55 30.45
CA PHE A 34 -18.36 3.97 30.60
C PHE A 34 -16.85 4.21 30.70
N GLU A 35 -16.13 3.32 31.37
CA GLU A 35 -14.67 3.40 31.43
C GLU A 35 -14.06 3.24 30.03
N MET A 36 -14.49 2.25 29.26
CA MET A 36 -14.06 2.06 27.88
C MET A 36 -14.33 3.29 27.02
N MET A 37 -15.53 3.88 27.12
CA MET A 37 -15.87 5.12 26.39
C MET A 37 -14.91 6.25 26.77
N HIS A 38 -14.66 6.48 28.05
CA HIS A 38 -13.79 7.54 28.52
C HIS A 38 -12.36 7.37 27.97
N VAL A 39 -11.83 6.15 28.05
CA VAL A 39 -10.48 5.82 27.56
C VAL A 39 -10.38 5.99 26.05
N ILE A 40 -11.33 5.49 25.27
CA ILE A 40 -11.29 5.58 23.80
C ILE A 40 -11.42 7.02 23.33
N ILE A 41 -12.36 7.80 23.89
CA ILE A 41 -12.54 9.21 23.53
C ILE A 41 -11.24 9.99 23.77
N GLY A 42 -10.64 9.82 24.96
CA GLY A 42 -9.37 10.45 25.30
C GLY A 42 -8.22 10.01 24.40
N ALA A 43 -8.09 8.71 24.15
CA ALA A 43 -7.02 8.15 23.33
C ALA A 43 -7.10 8.60 21.86
N VAL A 44 -8.29 8.57 21.26
CA VAL A 44 -8.50 9.02 19.88
C VAL A 44 -8.18 10.51 19.75
N LYS A 45 -8.67 11.34 20.68
CA LYS A 45 -8.36 12.78 20.66
C LYS A 45 -6.86 13.04 20.77
N ALA A 46 -6.19 12.40 21.73
CA ALA A 46 -4.75 12.54 21.92
C ALA A 46 -3.96 12.05 20.70
N PHE A 47 -4.35 10.93 20.10
CA PHE A 47 -3.71 10.39 18.90
C PHE A 47 -3.89 11.31 17.70
N THR A 48 -5.09 11.84 17.50
CA THR A 48 -5.36 12.82 16.44
C THR A 48 -4.51 14.07 16.63
N ASP A 49 -4.54 14.69 17.81
CA ASP A 49 -3.88 15.98 18.03
C ASP A 49 -2.35 15.88 18.09
N ARG A 50 -1.82 14.78 18.62
CA ARG A 50 -0.37 14.65 18.91
C ARG A 50 0.38 13.77 17.93
N CYS A 51 -0.31 13.00 17.09
CA CYS A 51 0.34 12.13 16.12
C CYS A 51 -0.14 12.41 14.70
N VAL A 52 -1.44 12.30 14.44
CA VAL A 52 -2.00 12.38 13.08
C VAL A 52 -1.94 13.80 12.53
N ALA A 53 -2.38 14.78 13.32
CA ALA A 53 -2.29 16.19 12.97
C ALA A 53 -0.81 16.60 12.94
N GLY A 54 -0.32 16.90 11.73
CA GLY A 54 1.06 17.31 11.53
C GLY A 54 2.02 16.20 11.07
N ILE A 55 1.52 15.01 10.70
CA ILE A 55 2.34 14.02 9.97
C ILE A 55 2.93 14.69 8.73
N LYS A 56 4.27 14.64 8.60
CA LYS A 56 5.00 15.10 7.43
C LYS A 56 5.59 13.91 6.67
N VAL A 57 5.38 13.89 5.36
CA VAL A 57 5.92 12.85 4.49
C VAL A 57 7.38 13.14 4.18
N ASN A 58 8.24 12.13 4.33
CA ASN A 58 9.60 12.15 3.82
C ASN A 58 9.57 11.77 2.32
N ARG A 59 9.35 12.76 1.46
CA ARG A 59 9.26 12.59 0.01
C ARG A 59 10.51 11.97 -0.61
N PRO A 60 11.75 12.43 -0.30
CA PRO A 60 12.96 11.85 -0.88
C PRO A 60 13.09 10.34 -0.62
N LYS A 61 12.73 9.90 0.60
CA LYS A 61 12.79 8.48 0.95
C LYS A 61 11.72 7.66 0.23
N ALA A 62 10.50 8.20 0.12
CA ALA A 62 9.41 7.55 -0.59
C ALA A 62 9.70 7.41 -2.10
N GLU A 63 10.25 8.46 -2.72
CA GLU A 63 10.68 8.44 -4.13
C GLU A 63 11.80 7.42 -4.35
N GLY A 64 12.78 7.34 -3.43
CA GLY A 64 13.84 6.33 -3.49
C GLY A 64 13.30 4.89 -3.39
N TRP A 65 12.33 4.63 -2.53
CA TRP A 65 11.66 3.32 -2.44
C TRP A 65 10.88 2.98 -3.70
N LEU A 66 10.18 3.96 -4.28
CA LEU A 66 9.43 3.76 -5.52
C LEU A 66 10.37 3.42 -6.69
N ALA A 67 11.47 4.16 -6.85
CA ALA A 67 12.43 3.93 -7.92
C ALA A 67 13.09 2.55 -7.86
N ARG A 68 13.32 2.02 -6.64
CA ARG A 68 13.89 0.69 -6.42
C ARG A 68 12.86 -0.44 -6.45
N ASN A 69 11.57 -0.14 -6.45
CA ASN A 69 10.53 -1.17 -6.46
C ASN A 69 10.46 -1.83 -7.83
N THR A 70 10.63 -3.15 -7.91
CA THR A 70 10.61 -3.89 -9.19
C THR A 70 9.24 -3.97 -9.83
N ILE A 71 8.16 -3.76 -9.07
CA ILE A 71 6.77 -3.74 -9.56
C ILE A 71 6.57 -2.63 -10.60
N VAL A 72 7.39 -1.58 -10.58
CA VAL A 72 7.33 -0.49 -11.57
C VAL A 72 7.53 -0.96 -13.01
N VAL A 73 8.10 -2.16 -13.23
CA VAL A 73 8.18 -2.76 -14.57
C VAL A 73 6.81 -3.02 -15.19
N THR A 74 5.76 -3.17 -14.38
CA THR A 74 4.40 -3.38 -14.87
C THR A 74 3.93 -2.23 -15.76
N ALA A 75 4.49 -1.03 -15.59
CA ALA A 75 4.30 0.10 -16.48
C ALA A 75 4.84 -0.14 -17.89
N LEU A 76 5.90 -0.93 -18.02
CA LEU A 76 6.52 -1.28 -19.30
C LEU A 76 5.89 -2.51 -19.94
N ASN A 77 5.31 -3.43 -19.16
CA ASN A 77 4.76 -4.71 -19.65
C ASN A 77 3.79 -4.60 -20.85
N PRO A 78 2.86 -3.61 -20.92
CA PRO A 78 2.00 -3.43 -22.10
C PRO A 78 2.79 -3.12 -23.38
N ILE A 79 3.96 -2.50 -23.24
CA ILE A 79 4.75 -1.98 -24.35
C ILE A 79 5.80 -3.00 -24.79
N ILE A 80 6.58 -3.57 -23.86
CA ILE A 80 7.69 -4.48 -24.18
C ILE A 80 7.33 -5.97 -24.01
N GLY A 81 6.17 -6.26 -23.42
CA GLY A 81 5.74 -7.61 -23.07
C GLY A 81 6.30 -8.13 -21.74
N TYR A 82 5.56 -9.05 -21.12
CA TYR A 82 5.86 -9.59 -19.79
C TYR A 82 7.24 -10.28 -19.69
N SER A 83 7.62 -11.09 -20.68
CA SER A 83 8.89 -11.83 -20.67
C SER A 83 10.11 -10.90 -20.64
N VAL A 84 10.07 -9.83 -21.44
CA VAL A 84 11.14 -8.82 -21.49
C VAL A 84 11.17 -8.01 -20.18
N GLY A 85 10.00 -7.65 -19.64
CA GLY A 85 9.89 -6.99 -18.34
C GLY A 85 10.47 -7.84 -17.20
N ALA A 86 10.16 -9.13 -17.15
CA ALA A 86 10.71 -10.03 -16.14
C ALA A 86 12.24 -10.15 -16.24
N ALA A 87 12.80 -10.18 -17.47
CA ALA A 87 14.24 -10.18 -17.69
C ALA A 87 14.90 -8.88 -17.19
N LEU A 88 14.28 -7.72 -17.45
CA LEU A 88 14.75 -6.42 -16.94
C LEU A 88 14.79 -6.39 -15.41
N VAL A 89 13.76 -6.91 -14.73
CA VAL A 89 13.72 -6.97 -13.26
C VAL A 89 14.84 -7.84 -12.71
N LYS A 90 15.05 -9.02 -13.31
CA LYS A 90 16.11 -9.93 -12.87
C LYS A 90 17.49 -9.29 -12.99
N GLU A 91 17.70 -8.54 -14.07
CA GLU A 91 18.95 -7.82 -14.29
C GLU A 91 19.13 -6.64 -13.33
N ALA A 92 18.09 -5.83 -13.13
CA ALA A 92 18.09 -4.73 -12.16
C ALA A 92 18.45 -5.20 -10.74
N LEU A 93 17.84 -6.31 -10.30
CA LEU A 93 18.15 -6.94 -9.00
C LEU A 93 19.59 -7.45 -8.92
N SER A 94 20.12 -8.03 -10.00
CA SER A 94 21.49 -8.56 -10.02
C SER A 94 22.57 -7.47 -9.98
N ARG A 95 22.24 -6.27 -10.46
CA ARG A 95 23.17 -5.14 -10.61
C ARG A 95 22.99 -4.05 -9.55
N ASP A 96 22.02 -4.21 -8.64
CA ASP A 96 21.55 -3.18 -7.70
C ASP A 96 21.23 -1.84 -8.37
N LEU A 97 20.58 -1.91 -9.55
CA LEU A 97 20.12 -0.76 -10.31
C LEU A 97 18.60 -0.67 -10.30
N THR A 98 18.06 0.50 -10.59
CA THR A 98 16.62 0.68 -10.79
C THR A 98 16.17 0.08 -12.11
N VAL A 99 14.89 -0.32 -12.19
CA VAL A 99 14.30 -0.82 -13.44
C VAL A 99 14.39 0.24 -14.55
N GLN A 100 14.26 1.52 -14.19
CA GLN A 100 14.38 2.64 -15.13
C GLN A 100 15.79 2.76 -15.72
N GLU A 101 16.84 2.64 -14.91
CA GLU A 101 18.23 2.69 -15.38
C GLU A 101 18.52 1.54 -16.36
N VAL A 102 18.15 0.30 -15.99
CA VAL A 102 18.37 -0.86 -16.87
C VAL A 102 17.55 -0.73 -18.15
N ALA A 103 16.32 -0.21 -18.08
CA ALA A 103 15.51 0.02 -19.27
C ALA A 103 16.13 1.07 -20.21
N LEU A 104 16.67 2.17 -19.67
CA LEU A 104 17.37 3.19 -20.46
C LEU A 104 18.64 2.63 -21.12
N GLU A 105 19.45 1.86 -20.39
CA GLU A 105 20.63 1.21 -20.95
C GLU A 105 20.27 0.27 -22.12
N LYS A 106 19.23 -0.56 -21.97
CA LYS A 106 18.80 -1.48 -23.03
C LYS A 106 18.15 -0.76 -24.22
N SER A 107 17.46 0.34 -23.97
CA SER A 107 16.94 1.21 -25.03
C SER A 107 18.08 1.83 -25.85
N ALA A 108 19.11 2.37 -25.18
CA ALA A 108 20.30 2.90 -25.85
C ALA A 108 21.07 1.84 -26.67
N GLN A 109 21.05 0.58 -26.22
CA GLN A 109 21.61 -0.56 -26.95
C GLN A 109 20.71 -1.08 -28.09
N GLY A 110 19.53 -0.51 -28.30
CA GLY A 110 18.58 -0.91 -29.34
C GLY A 110 17.86 -2.25 -29.06
N GLN A 111 17.81 -2.69 -27.79
CA GLN A 111 17.28 -3.99 -27.40
C GLN A 111 15.81 -3.94 -26.95
N LEU A 112 15.29 -2.76 -26.62
CA LEU A 112 13.88 -2.58 -26.25
C LEU A 112 13.05 -2.16 -27.46
N LYS A 113 12.02 -2.96 -27.77
CA LYS A 113 11.10 -2.73 -28.87
C LYS A 113 9.66 -2.80 -28.37
N HIS A 114 8.80 -2.02 -29.01
CA HIS A 114 7.36 -2.13 -28.88
C HIS A 114 6.90 -3.51 -29.36
N LYS A 115 6.10 -4.20 -28.55
CA LYS A 115 5.55 -5.54 -28.84
C LYS A 115 4.63 -5.53 -30.05
N GLU A 116 3.86 -4.44 -30.25
CA GLU A 116 2.88 -4.33 -31.33
C GLU A 116 3.45 -3.77 -32.64
N THR A 117 4.30 -2.74 -32.56
CA THR A 117 4.81 -2.02 -33.73
C THR A 117 6.24 -2.41 -34.12
N GLY A 118 6.98 -3.11 -33.26
CA GLY A 118 8.38 -3.47 -33.48
C GLY A 118 9.37 -2.30 -33.48
N GLN A 119 8.88 -1.07 -33.27
CA GLN A 119 9.70 0.14 -33.20
C GLN A 119 10.53 0.15 -31.92
N LEU A 120 11.71 0.77 -31.98
CA LEU A 120 12.58 0.94 -30.81
C LEU A 120 11.93 1.88 -29.80
N LEU A 121 11.95 1.51 -28.51
CA LEU A 121 11.62 2.46 -27.45
C LEU A 121 12.70 3.53 -27.39
N THR A 122 12.28 4.78 -27.38
CA THR A 122 13.16 5.93 -27.15
C THR A 122 13.31 6.22 -25.65
N GLU A 123 14.44 6.82 -25.27
CA GLU A 123 14.66 7.24 -23.88
C GLU A 123 13.59 8.23 -23.39
N ALA A 124 13.06 9.06 -24.29
CA ALA A 124 12.01 10.03 -23.98
C ALA A 124 10.70 9.34 -23.57
N GLU A 125 10.32 8.26 -24.26
CA GLU A 125 9.13 7.48 -23.91
C GLU A 125 9.29 6.80 -22.55
N ILE A 126 10.46 6.21 -22.28
CA ILE A 126 10.75 5.59 -20.97
C ILE A 126 10.64 6.62 -19.86
N LYS A 127 11.33 7.76 -19.98
CA LYS A 127 11.27 8.84 -18.98
C LYS A 127 9.84 9.35 -18.79
N SER A 128 9.05 9.46 -19.87
CA SER A 128 7.64 9.85 -19.82
C SER A 128 6.79 8.85 -19.02
N ILE A 129 6.99 7.54 -19.21
CA ILE A 129 6.25 6.50 -18.48
C ILE A 129 6.53 6.57 -16.98
N PHE A 130 7.79 6.77 -16.59
CA PHE A 130 8.21 6.86 -15.19
C PHE A 130 7.95 8.25 -14.56
N SER A 131 7.64 9.27 -15.35
CA SER A 131 7.43 10.65 -14.85
C SER A 131 6.15 10.85 -14.04
N ASP A 132 5.11 10.04 -14.31
CA ASP A 132 3.81 10.17 -13.64
C ASP A 132 3.29 8.80 -13.18
N MET A 133 3.91 8.29 -12.12
CA MET A 133 3.53 7.02 -11.49
C MET A 133 2.18 7.08 -10.76
N ARG A 134 1.61 8.28 -10.55
CA ARG A 134 0.31 8.42 -9.89
C ARG A 134 -0.81 7.79 -10.72
N LYS A 135 -0.67 7.79 -12.05
CA LYS A 135 -1.61 7.12 -12.97
C LYS A 135 -1.85 5.64 -12.67
N PHE A 136 -0.92 4.96 -11.99
CA PHE A 136 -1.09 3.57 -11.55
C PHE A 136 -1.93 3.41 -10.28
N THR A 137 -2.15 4.51 -9.55
CA THR A 137 -2.91 4.52 -8.29
C THR A 137 -4.31 5.12 -8.45
N ASP A 138 -4.53 5.93 -9.48
CA ASP A 138 -5.88 6.39 -9.83
C ASP A 138 -6.67 5.22 -10.40
N GLY A 139 -7.71 4.80 -9.68
CA GLY A 139 -8.54 3.65 -10.05
C GLY A 139 -9.14 3.80 -11.45
N GLY A 140 -9.04 2.74 -12.26
CA GLY A 140 -9.53 2.67 -13.63
C GLY A 140 -8.86 1.49 -14.33
N LEU A 141 -9.60 0.77 -15.16
CA LEU A 141 -9.04 -0.31 -15.98
C LEU A 141 -8.12 0.29 -17.05
N VAL A 142 -6.87 0.60 -16.70
CA VAL A 142 -5.77 0.68 -17.69
C VAL A 142 -5.28 -0.76 -17.93
N GLY A 143 -6.22 -1.59 -18.39
CA GLY A 143 -6.09 -3.03 -18.51
C GLY A 143 -6.66 -3.47 -19.85
N GLY A 144 -5.98 -3.11 -20.93
CA GLY A 144 -6.04 -3.91 -22.16
C GLY A 144 -5.33 -5.23 -21.90
N GLY A 145 -6.09 -6.23 -21.45
CA GLY A 145 -5.82 -7.66 -21.63
C GLY A 145 -4.59 -8.28 -20.94
N GLY A 146 -4.86 -9.24 -20.05
CA GLY A 146 -3.99 -10.41 -19.86
C GLY A 146 -3.30 -10.49 -18.50
N GLY A 147 -4.00 -11.09 -17.54
CA GLY A 147 -3.46 -11.45 -16.23
C GLY A 147 -4.46 -12.32 -15.47
N GLY A 148 -4.68 -13.54 -15.98
CA GLY A 148 -5.68 -14.51 -15.51
C GLY A 148 -6.25 -15.30 -16.68
#